data_AF-A0AB39WM96-F1
#
_entry.id   AF-A0AB39WM96-F1
#
_cell.length_a   1.000
_cell.length_b   1.000
_cell.length_c   1.000
_cell.angle_alpha   90.00
_cell.angle_beta   90.00
_cell.angle_gamma   90.00
#
_symmetry.space_group_name_H-M   'P 1'
#
loop_
_entity.id
_entity.type
_entity.pdbx_description
1 polymer ?
#
loop_
_entity_poly.entity_id
_entity_poly.type
_entity_poly.pdbx_seq_one_letter_code
_entity_poly.pdbx_strand_id
1 'polypeptide(L)'
;MIIENNPATKQQHDNWQLRIKSEFPNTDFSFSSDYLCLIHYLDKTPQKFYSKEAFKQYLSFLENAKVKDPKLLSNILIDAEPLLSISNKILTEVNNKPVHDTFLPKEHNDLINFIDKDIHYNLLKIYETPFFHLSKIVAKYHWIKDNKSTDGLDLYNSVEQLKKVDFTFVERFYLHDVRNGIAHGKIIFSDMDITYIDKKGGKTIIPTRKIIDTLDGILDITNGFCLAFKVFSLTNSVFFESYKIQIPQSILLEELQAKANGPAWTITNCLESVAMRDKKQLIIYVKNDNWDYNKVNWYSFTTALWAEALTKSYERIFFSLHSTHNRISPTGWAGYDATMFRRLREIDEMRFEAFIGVLENDYVYFIPKIKFPKFIYKIGTFLSVIKITLPLEWRKYVDTYFPNPFFIRETQIHSKKNFSVVQDPSVIIKPNFQNDVEGLIRDNKKRIMKLAINYSRKQCSRYSLTRYLPVKYARVFIYDTDKRVRNLRNSGLTPELIATIEVNTTKHIKTIDIINGTPEQIGKYRIVWNKRWQEKKQKLA
;
A
#
# COMPACT_ATOMS: atom_id res chain seq x y z
N MET A 1 -16.19 4.27 23.68
CA MET A 1 -16.77 3.06 24.35
C MET A 1 -15.70 2.11 24.88
N ILE A 2 -15.97 1.36 25.95
CA ILE A 2 -15.10 0.29 26.48
C ILE A 2 -14.92 -0.87 25.46
N ILE A 3 -15.83 -0.98 24.49
CA ILE A 3 -15.90 -2.08 23.49
C ILE A 3 -15.21 -1.70 22.16
N GLU A 4 -14.99 -0.41 21.88
CA GLU A 4 -14.48 0.06 20.58
C GLU A 4 -13.00 -0.20 20.34
N ASN A 5 -12.22 -0.47 21.39
CA ASN A 5 -10.77 -0.59 21.29
C ASN A 5 -10.33 -1.99 21.70
N ASN A 6 -9.77 -2.73 20.75
CA ASN A 6 -9.07 -3.97 21.05
C ASN A 6 -7.82 -3.66 21.89
N PRO A 7 -7.75 -4.12 23.16
CA PRO A 7 -6.59 -3.85 24.00
C PRO A 7 -5.28 -4.37 23.40
N ALA A 8 -5.34 -5.44 22.59
CA ALA A 8 -4.17 -6.03 21.95
C ALA A 8 -3.61 -5.18 20.80
N THR A 9 -4.43 -4.34 20.15
CA THR A 9 -4.01 -3.52 19.00
C THR A 9 -4.11 -2.02 19.27
N LYS A 10 -4.62 -1.58 20.42
CA LYS A 10 -4.76 -0.16 20.78
C LYS A 10 -3.49 0.64 20.56
N GLN A 11 -2.36 0.21 21.13
CA GLN A 11 -1.07 0.91 20.97
C GLN A 11 -0.61 1.00 19.51
N GLN A 12 -0.95 -0.02 18.70
CA GLN A 12 -0.66 -0.03 17.28
C GLN A 12 -1.56 0.97 16.54
N HIS A 13 -2.86 1.01 16.84
CA HIS A 13 -3.80 1.98 16.27
C HIS A 13 -3.39 3.41 16.63
N ASP A 14 -3.06 3.68 17.90
CA ASP A 14 -2.58 4.99 18.36
C ASP A 14 -1.31 5.41 17.61
N ASN A 15 -0.36 4.48 17.42
CA ASN A 15 0.84 4.74 16.64
C ASN A 15 0.54 5.03 15.16
N TRP A 16 -0.38 4.28 14.55
CA TRP A 16 -0.81 4.51 13.18
C TRP A 16 -1.45 5.88 13.00
N GLN A 17 -2.36 6.26 13.91
CA GLN A 17 -2.99 7.58 13.88
C GLN A 17 -1.97 8.71 13.97
N LEU A 18 -0.98 8.61 14.87
CA LEU A 18 0.09 9.61 14.97
C LEU A 18 0.88 9.74 13.67
N ARG A 19 1.22 8.62 13.04
CA ARG A 19 1.98 8.60 11.77
C ARG A 19 1.18 9.19 10.62
N ILE A 20 -0.11 8.83 10.52
CA ILE A 20 -1.02 9.37 9.51
C ILE A 20 -1.15 10.89 9.67
N LYS A 21 -1.39 11.39 10.90
CA LYS A 21 -1.42 12.83 11.19
C LYS A 21 -0.12 13.53 10.81
N SER A 22 1.04 12.88 11.00
CA SER A 22 2.33 13.46 10.63
C SER A 22 2.56 13.55 9.12
N GLU A 23 2.04 12.61 8.31
CA GLU A 23 2.18 12.67 6.85
C GLU A 23 1.17 13.65 6.23
N PHE A 24 0.00 13.82 6.85
CA PHE A 24 -1.07 14.70 6.38
C PHE A 24 -1.37 15.83 7.37
N PRO A 25 -0.41 16.74 7.65
CA PRO A 25 -0.54 17.76 8.70
C PRO A 25 -1.62 18.81 8.38
N ASN A 26 -1.96 19.00 7.10
CA ASN A 26 -2.96 19.96 6.64
C ASN A 26 -4.38 19.38 6.59
N THR A 27 -4.58 18.17 7.10
CA THR A 27 -5.86 17.48 7.09
C THR A 27 -6.42 17.41 8.50
N ASP A 28 -7.64 17.91 8.68
CA ASP A 28 -8.33 17.85 9.97
C ASP A 28 -9.01 16.49 10.17
N PHE A 29 -8.42 15.66 11.01
CA PHE A 29 -8.96 14.36 11.42
C PHE A 29 -9.75 14.45 12.75
N SER A 30 -10.13 15.64 13.23
CA SER A 30 -10.83 15.80 14.51
C SER A 30 -12.23 15.18 14.51
N PHE A 31 -12.88 15.09 13.35
CA PHE A 31 -14.27 14.67 13.20
C PHE A 31 -14.49 13.15 13.15
N SER A 32 -13.44 12.35 12.99
CA SER A 32 -13.56 10.89 12.88
C SER A 32 -12.25 10.22 13.24
N SER A 33 -12.28 9.10 13.96
CA SER A 33 -11.12 8.23 14.20
C SER A 33 -10.89 7.19 13.10
N ASP A 34 -11.76 7.16 12.09
CA ASP A 34 -11.96 6.02 11.19
C ASP A 34 -11.14 6.21 9.92
N TYR A 35 -9.83 6.26 10.10
CA TYR A 35 -8.87 6.51 9.02
C TYR A 35 -7.61 5.64 9.12
N LEU A 36 -7.66 4.54 9.87
CA LEU A 36 -6.53 3.62 10.03
C LEU A 36 -6.09 3.00 8.71
N CYS A 37 -6.99 2.79 7.75
CA CYS A 37 -6.67 2.25 6.43
C CYS A 37 -5.65 3.09 5.65
N LEU A 38 -5.51 4.38 5.97
CA LEU A 38 -4.53 5.26 5.34
C LEU A 38 -3.07 4.84 5.64
N ILE A 39 -2.83 4.05 6.68
CA ILE A 39 -1.49 3.52 7.00
C ILE A 39 -0.87 2.72 5.85
N HIS A 40 -1.70 2.12 4.98
CA HIS A 40 -1.23 1.41 3.80
C HIS A 40 -0.44 2.30 2.85
N TYR A 41 -0.75 3.60 2.78
CA TYR A 41 -0.01 4.57 1.97
C TYR A 41 1.29 5.07 2.64
N LEU A 42 1.59 4.63 3.87
CA LEU A 42 2.88 4.90 4.52
C LEU A 42 3.80 3.69 4.49
N ASP A 43 3.24 2.49 4.65
CA ASP A 43 4.03 1.27 4.87
C ASP A 43 4.00 0.27 3.72
N LYS A 44 2.89 0.20 2.96
CA LYS A 44 2.65 -0.90 2.04
C LYS A 44 3.08 -0.54 0.63
N THR A 45 3.81 -1.46 0.00
CA THR A 45 4.19 -1.33 -1.41
C THR A 45 3.11 -1.98 -2.28
N PRO A 46 2.67 -1.36 -3.40
CA PRO A 46 3.16 -0.13 -4.00
C PRO A 46 2.51 1.16 -3.49
N GLN A 47 1.47 1.09 -2.66
CA GLN A 47 0.66 2.24 -2.23
C GLN A 47 1.48 3.41 -1.67
N LYS A 48 2.54 3.14 -0.92
CA LYS A 48 3.46 4.17 -0.39
C LYS A 48 4.20 5.00 -1.44
N PHE A 49 4.24 4.54 -2.69
CA PHE A 49 4.85 5.25 -3.82
C PHE A 49 3.86 6.11 -4.59
N TYR A 50 2.64 6.31 -4.08
CA TYR A 50 1.63 7.15 -4.71
C TYR A 50 2.18 8.52 -5.15
N SER A 51 1.60 9.07 -6.21
CA SER A 51 1.95 10.40 -6.71
C SER A 51 1.44 11.46 -5.73
N LYS A 52 2.37 12.14 -5.04
CA LYS A 52 2.06 13.26 -4.14
C LYS A 52 1.40 14.42 -4.88
N GLU A 53 1.76 14.64 -6.14
CA GLU A 53 1.13 15.65 -7.00
C GLU A 53 -0.33 15.30 -7.28
N ALA A 54 -0.59 14.06 -7.71
CA ALA A 54 -1.95 13.59 -7.99
C ALA A 54 -2.83 13.66 -6.74
N PHE A 55 -2.30 13.26 -5.58
CA PHE A 55 -2.99 13.38 -4.30
C PHE A 55 -3.39 14.84 -3.99
N LYS A 56 -2.43 15.76 -4.05
CA LYS A 56 -2.68 17.18 -3.71
C LYS A 56 -3.69 17.84 -4.65
N GLN A 57 -3.51 17.67 -5.96
CA GLN A 57 -4.40 18.29 -6.95
C GLN A 57 -5.82 17.72 -6.87
N TYR A 58 -5.95 16.40 -6.72
CA TYR A 58 -7.27 15.76 -6.64
C TYR A 58 -8.01 16.11 -5.34
N LEU A 59 -7.30 16.14 -4.20
CA LEU A 59 -7.90 16.57 -2.94
C LEU A 59 -8.31 18.04 -3.00
N SER A 60 -7.45 18.91 -3.54
CA SER A 60 -7.77 20.33 -3.71
C SER A 60 -8.97 20.53 -4.63
N PHE A 61 -9.10 19.75 -5.71
CA PHE A 61 -10.27 19.77 -6.58
C PHE A 61 -11.54 19.42 -5.80
N LEU A 62 -11.55 18.32 -5.04
CA LEU A 62 -12.72 17.88 -4.27
C LEU A 62 -13.14 18.93 -3.23
N GLU A 63 -12.17 19.47 -2.47
CA GLU A 63 -12.42 20.51 -1.47
C GLU A 63 -12.97 21.79 -2.11
N ASN A 64 -12.39 22.23 -3.23
CA ASN A 64 -12.87 23.40 -3.95
C ASN A 64 -14.28 23.20 -4.53
N ALA A 65 -14.55 22.04 -5.12
CA ALA A 65 -15.86 21.69 -5.67
C ALA A 65 -16.93 21.58 -4.57
N LYS A 66 -16.57 21.06 -3.39
CA LYS A 66 -17.43 21.02 -2.21
C LYS A 66 -17.86 22.41 -1.77
N VAL A 67 -16.95 23.38 -1.77
CA VAL A 67 -17.26 24.76 -1.38
C VAL A 67 -18.04 25.51 -2.45
N LYS A 68 -17.63 25.40 -3.72
CA LYS A 68 -18.22 26.16 -4.82
C LYS A 68 -19.59 25.63 -5.25
N ASP A 69 -19.73 24.31 -5.37
CA ASP A 69 -20.91 23.65 -5.94
C ASP A 69 -21.25 22.34 -5.24
N PRO A 70 -21.59 22.39 -3.94
CA PRO A 70 -21.77 21.19 -3.12
C PRO A 70 -22.81 20.23 -3.68
N LYS A 71 -23.93 20.75 -4.22
CA LYS A 71 -25.01 19.96 -4.85
C LYS A 71 -24.56 19.25 -6.13
N LEU A 72 -23.73 19.91 -6.94
CA LEU A 72 -23.22 19.31 -8.18
C LEU A 72 -22.25 18.18 -7.84
N LEU A 73 -21.30 18.45 -6.93
CA LEU A 73 -20.36 17.44 -6.47
C LEU A 73 -21.09 16.26 -5.83
N SER A 74 -22.09 16.50 -4.97
CA SER A 74 -22.84 15.42 -4.33
C SER A 74 -23.53 14.50 -5.33
N ASN A 75 -24.20 15.07 -6.34
CA ASN A 75 -24.87 14.28 -7.37
C ASN A 75 -23.86 13.43 -8.16
N ILE A 76 -22.70 14.00 -8.51
CA ILE A 76 -21.64 13.24 -9.18
C ILE A 76 -21.14 12.09 -8.31
N LEU A 77 -20.95 12.32 -7.00
CA LEU A 77 -20.45 11.30 -6.08
C LEU A 77 -21.48 10.19 -5.81
N ILE A 78 -22.75 10.53 -5.69
CA ILE A 78 -23.85 9.56 -5.56
C ILE A 78 -23.90 8.66 -6.79
N ASP A 79 -23.88 9.24 -8.00
CA ASP A 79 -23.87 8.48 -9.25
C ASP A 79 -22.62 7.58 -9.39
N ALA A 80 -21.48 8.04 -8.87
CA ALA A 80 -20.20 7.36 -9.03
C ALA A 80 -19.96 6.26 -7.98
N GLU A 81 -20.69 6.23 -6.86
CA GLU A 81 -20.41 5.35 -5.71
C GLU A 81 -20.20 3.87 -6.09
N PRO A 82 -21.10 3.22 -6.87
CA PRO A 82 -20.95 1.79 -7.15
C PRO A 82 -19.67 1.49 -7.94
N LEU A 83 -19.37 2.37 -8.91
CA LEU A 83 -18.17 2.26 -9.75
C LEU A 83 -16.90 2.58 -8.95
N LEU A 84 -16.94 3.50 -7.99
CA LEU A 84 -15.84 3.76 -7.07
C LEU A 84 -15.58 2.59 -6.12
N SER A 85 -16.63 1.93 -5.65
CA SER A 85 -16.49 0.74 -4.80
C SER A 85 -15.77 -0.39 -5.55
N ILE A 86 -16.19 -0.67 -6.78
CA ILE A 86 -15.51 -1.63 -7.69
C ILE A 86 -14.07 -1.20 -7.98
N SER A 87 -13.87 0.09 -8.26
CA SER A 87 -12.56 0.67 -8.56
C SER A 87 -11.56 0.46 -7.43
N ASN A 88 -11.94 0.81 -6.20
CA ASN A 88 -11.06 0.64 -5.06
C ASN A 88 -10.79 -0.85 -4.77
N LYS A 89 -11.77 -1.75 -4.97
CA LYS A 89 -11.54 -3.21 -4.88
C LYS A 89 -10.51 -3.70 -5.90
N ILE A 90 -10.63 -3.31 -7.17
CA ILE A 90 -9.68 -3.69 -8.23
C ILE A 90 -8.29 -3.09 -7.97
N LEU A 91 -8.24 -1.83 -7.54
CA LEU A 91 -6.97 -1.19 -7.18
C LEU A 91 -6.28 -1.94 -6.03
N THR A 92 -7.02 -2.36 -5.01
CA THR A 92 -6.49 -3.15 -3.90
C THR A 92 -6.04 -4.55 -4.35
N GLU A 93 -6.75 -5.21 -5.26
CA GLU A 93 -6.29 -6.46 -5.90
C GLU A 93 -4.95 -6.25 -6.61
N VAL A 94 -4.85 -5.22 -7.46
CA VAL A 94 -3.63 -4.90 -8.20
C VAL A 94 -2.48 -4.55 -7.24
N ASN A 95 -2.72 -3.72 -6.24
CA ASN A 95 -1.73 -3.33 -5.23
C ASN A 95 -1.19 -4.54 -4.45
N ASN A 96 -2.01 -5.57 -4.23
CA ASN A 96 -1.59 -6.77 -3.52
C ASN A 96 -0.70 -7.72 -4.34
N LYS A 97 -0.54 -7.48 -5.66
CA LYS A 97 0.32 -8.32 -6.50
C LYS A 97 1.80 -8.08 -6.19
N PRO A 98 2.61 -9.15 -6.08
CA PRO A 98 4.04 -9.03 -5.78
C PRO A 98 4.84 -8.38 -6.91
N VAL A 99 4.28 -8.34 -8.12
CA VAL A 99 4.91 -7.80 -9.34
C VAL A 99 5.52 -6.41 -9.14
N HIS A 100 4.96 -5.57 -8.25
CA HIS A 100 5.28 -4.14 -8.15
C HIS A 100 6.67 -3.82 -7.60
N ASP A 101 7.24 -4.71 -6.77
CA ASP A 101 8.47 -4.46 -6.00
C ASP A 101 9.48 -5.59 -6.12
N THR A 102 9.67 -6.12 -7.33
CA THR A 102 10.58 -7.22 -7.63
C THR A 102 11.73 -6.77 -8.52
N PHE A 103 12.72 -7.64 -8.69
CA PHE A 103 13.70 -7.49 -9.76
C PHE A 103 13.04 -7.81 -11.10
N LEU A 104 13.41 -7.06 -12.14
CA LEU A 104 13.05 -7.45 -13.49
C LEU A 104 13.84 -8.71 -13.91
N PRO A 105 13.24 -9.61 -14.71
CA PRO A 105 13.96 -10.70 -15.33
C PRO A 105 15.16 -10.18 -16.13
N LYS A 106 16.28 -10.91 -16.07
CA LYS A 106 17.50 -10.56 -16.83
C LYS A 106 17.45 -11.10 -18.26
N GLU A 107 16.86 -12.29 -18.42
CA GLU A 107 16.68 -12.92 -19.72
C GLU A 107 15.55 -12.22 -20.48
N HIS A 108 15.78 -11.95 -21.75
CA HIS A 108 14.86 -11.17 -22.58
C HIS A 108 13.49 -11.85 -22.75
N ASN A 109 13.46 -13.16 -23.00
CA ASN A 109 12.21 -13.92 -23.14
C ASN A 109 11.39 -13.92 -21.85
N ASP A 110 12.05 -14.04 -20.69
CA ASP A 110 11.37 -13.96 -19.39
C ASP A 110 10.81 -12.55 -19.14
N LEU A 111 11.52 -11.51 -19.58
CA LEU A 111 11.07 -10.13 -19.48
C LEU A 111 9.84 -9.87 -20.36
N ILE A 112 9.82 -10.39 -21.60
CA ILE A 112 8.64 -10.33 -22.48
C ILE A 112 7.45 -11.03 -21.83
N ASN A 113 7.63 -12.26 -21.36
CA ASN A 113 6.56 -13.04 -20.74
C ASN A 113 6.05 -12.37 -19.44
N PHE A 114 6.93 -11.74 -18.67
CA PHE A 114 6.56 -10.91 -17.52
C PHE A 114 5.73 -9.69 -17.93
N ILE A 115 6.08 -9.02 -19.01
CA ILE A 115 5.33 -7.85 -19.48
C ILE A 115 3.94 -8.24 -19.97
N ASP A 116 3.84 -9.28 -20.79
CA ASP A 116 2.57 -9.76 -21.31
C ASP A 116 1.61 -10.20 -20.19
N LYS A 117 2.10 -11.05 -19.27
CA LYS A 117 1.27 -11.63 -18.20
C LYS A 117 0.96 -10.68 -17.06
N ASP A 118 1.96 -9.92 -16.60
CA ASP A 118 1.85 -9.14 -15.38
C ASP A 118 1.72 -7.64 -15.64
N ILE A 119 2.33 -7.09 -16.69
CA ILE A 119 2.33 -5.64 -16.91
C ILE A 119 1.12 -5.20 -17.72
N HIS A 120 0.90 -5.75 -18.92
CA HIS A 120 -0.21 -5.35 -19.81
C HIS A 120 -1.57 -5.59 -19.19
N TYR A 121 -1.78 -6.77 -18.59
CA TYR A 121 -3.05 -7.11 -17.93
C TYR A 121 -3.40 -6.14 -16.80
N ASN A 122 -2.43 -5.83 -15.92
CA ASN A 122 -2.67 -4.92 -14.81
C ASN A 122 -2.78 -3.46 -15.28
N LEU A 123 -2.04 -3.07 -16.31
CA LEU A 123 -2.12 -1.74 -16.91
C LEU A 123 -3.53 -1.48 -17.46
N LEU A 124 -4.08 -2.43 -18.22
CA LEU A 124 -5.44 -2.33 -18.74
C LEU A 124 -6.48 -2.30 -17.61
N LYS A 125 -6.35 -3.17 -16.61
CA LYS A 125 -7.23 -3.16 -15.43
C LYS A 125 -7.24 -1.79 -14.72
N ILE A 126 -6.08 -1.16 -14.54
CA ILE A 126 -5.99 0.15 -13.90
C ILE A 126 -6.67 1.21 -14.76
N TYR A 127 -6.37 1.25 -16.06
CA TYR A 127 -6.97 2.22 -16.99
C TYR A 127 -8.49 2.14 -17.02
N GLU A 128 -9.05 0.95 -17.27
CA GLU A 128 -10.48 0.77 -17.53
C GLU A 128 -11.36 0.95 -16.29
N THR A 129 -10.78 0.90 -15.10
CA THR A 129 -11.57 0.90 -13.87
C THR A 129 -11.13 1.99 -12.91
N PRO A 130 -10.12 1.80 -12.02
CA PRO A 130 -9.86 2.80 -11.00
C PRO A 130 -9.36 4.13 -11.54
N PHE A 131 -8.50 4.14 -12.55
CA PHE A 131 -8.03 5.38 -13.15
C PHE A 131 -9.17 6.10 -13.89
N PHE A 132 -9.94 5.39 -14.71
CA PHE A 132 -11.07 5.96 -15.43
C PHE A 132 -12.10 6.56 -14.49
N HIS A 133 -12.64 5.79 -13.55
CA HIS A 133 -13.76 6.25 -12.71
C HIS A 133 -13.37 7.41 -11.80
N LEU A 134 -12.14 7.44 -11.28
CA LEU A 134 -11.64 8.58 -10.51
C LEU A 134 -11.43 9.82 -11.40
N SER A 135 -10.88 9.65 -12.60
CA SER A 135 -10.71 10.76 -13.56
C SER A 135 -12.05 11.31 -14.04
N LYS A 136 -13.04 10.43 -14.22
CA LYS A 136 -14.38 10.78 -14.69
C LYS A 136 -15.09 11.75 -13.75
N ILE A 137 -14.83 11.72 -12.44
CA ILE A 137 -15.42 12.68 -11.48
C ILE A 137 -15.01 14.12 -11.83
N VAL A 138 -13.71 14.35 -12.02
CA VAL A 138 -13.17 15.67 -12.40
C VAL A 138 -13.73 16.09 -13.74
N ALA A 139 -13.67 15.19 -14.73
CA ALA A 139 -14.12 15.50 -16.08
C ALA A 139 -15.63 15.81 -16.14
N LYS A 140 -16.47 15.01 -15.46
CA LYS A 140 -17.93 15.20 -15.39
C LYS A 140 -18.28 16.53 -14.72
N TYR A 141 -17.59 16.89 -13.64
CA TYR A 141 -17.79 18.18 -12.97
C TYR A 141 -17.55 19.36 -13.93
N HIS A 142 -16.43 19.36 -14.64
CA HIS A 142 -16.10 20.43 -15.58
C HIS A 142 -17.01 20.46 -16.81
N TRP A 143 -17.39 19.30 -17.37
CA TRP A 143 -18.32 19.26 -18.50
C TRP A 143 -19.69 19.82 -18.16
N ILE A 144 -20.24 19.47 -16.98
CA ILE A 144 -21.52 20.03 -16.53
C ILE A 144 -21.39 21.55 -16.31
N LYS A 145 -20.27 22.01 -15.74
CA LYS A 145 -19.98 23.44 -15.58
C LYS A 145 -19.92 24.19 -16.91
N ASP A 146 -19.40 23.55 -17.95
CA ASP A 146 -19.32 24.09 -19.31
C ASP A 146 -20.62 23.93 -20.11
N ASN A 147 -21.72 23.46 -19.50
CA ASN A 147 -22.98 23.10 -20.17
C ASN A 147 -22.81 22.09 -21.32
N LYS A 148 -21.83 21.17 -21.20
CA LYS A 148 -21.63 20.07 -22.16
C LYS A 148 -22.42 18.84 -21.71
N SER A 149 -22.93 18.07 -22.68
CA SER A 149 -23.51 16.76 -22.38
C SER A 149 -22.42 15.83 -21.82
N THR A 150 -22.78 15.03 -20.82
CA THR A 150 -21.92 13.98 -20.25
C THR A 150 -21.99 12.67 -21.02
N ASP A 151 -22.83 12.60 -22.05
CA ASP A 151 -22.92 11.46 -22.96
C ASP A 151 -21.62 11.33 -23.77
N GLY A 152 -21.03 10.15 -23.77
CA GLY A 152 -19.73 9.91 -24.42
C GLY A 152 -18.50 10.26 -23.58
N LEU A 153 -18.67 10.54 -22.28
CA LEU A 153 -17.53 10.71 -21.36
C LEU A 153 -16.85 9.36 -21.06
N ASP A 154 -16.02 8.92 -22.00
CA ASP A 154 -15.14 7.76 -21.91
C ASP A 154 -13.78 8.11 -21.27
N LEU A 155 -12.90 7.12 -21.17
CA LEU A 155 -11.58 7.31 -20.56
C LEU A 155 -10.73 8.33 -21.33
N TYR A 156 -10.75 8.29 -22.66
CA TYR A 156 -9.96 9.21 -23.47
C TYR A 156 -10.41 10.66 -23.25
N ASN A 157 -11.72 10.91 -23.36
CA ASN A 157 -12.32 12.23 -23.14
C ASN A 157 -12.12 12.72 -21.70
N SER A 158 -12.16 11.80 -20.72
CA SER A 158 -11.85 12.15 -19.33
C SER A 158 -10.41 12.63 -19.18
N VAL A 159 -9.45 11.91 -19.76
CA VAL A 159 -8.03 12.29 -19.70
C VAL A 159 -7.77 13.61 -20.42
N GLU A 160 -8.37 13.83 -21.60
CA GLU A 160 -8.25 15.10 -22.32
C GLU A 160 -8.83 16.28 -21.53
N GLN A 161 -9.92 16.06 -20.78
CA GLN A 161 -10.43 17.09 -19.87
C GLN A 161 -9.48 17.33 -18.70
N LEU A 162 -8.90 16.28 -18.09
CA LEU A 162 -7.93 16.40 -17.01
C LEU A 162 -6.72 17.25 -17.41
N LYS A 163 -6.18 17.05 -18.62
CA LYS A 163 -5.07 17.84 -19.17
C LYS A 163 -5.38 19.34 -19.22
N LYS A 164 -6.64 19.72 -19.45
CA LYS A 164 -7.09 21.12 -19.53
C LYS A 164 -7.27 21.78 -18.16
N VAL A 165 -7.36 21.00 -17.08
CA VAL A 165 -7.70 21.47 -15.73
C VAL A 165 -6.60 21.14 -14.71
N ASP A 166 -5.35 21.33 -15.14
CA ASP A 166 -4.11 21.26 -14.33
C ASP A 166 -3.54 19.86 -14.01
N PHE A 167 -4.22 18.78 -14.40
CA PHE A 167 -3.72 17.41 -14.20
C PHE A 167 -2.76 16.96 -15.32
N THR A 168 -1.87 17.83 -15.80
CA THR A 168 -1.02 17.57 -16.98
C THR A 168 -0.10 16.35 -16.83
N PHE A 169 0.26 15.99 -15.59
CA PHE A 169 1.08 14.82 -15.29
C PHE A 169 0.48 13.48 -15.78
N VAL A 170 -0.84 13.41 -16.03
CA VAL A 170 -1.48 12.19 -16.55
C VAL A 170 -1.04 11.86 -17.97
N GLU A 171 -0.69 12.88 -18.78
CA GLU A 171 -0.31 12.72 -20.18
C GLU A 171 0.93 11.83 -20.33
N ARG A 172 1.86 11.95 -19.38
CA ARG A 172 3.10 11.19 -19.38
C ARG A 172 2.87 9.68 -19.33
N PHE A 173 1.79 9.25 -18.70
CA PHE A 173 1.55 7.84 -18.38
C PHE A 173 0.27 7.28 -18.98
N TYR A 174 -0.66 8.09 -19.48
CA TYR A 174 -1.79 7.58 -20.25
C TYR A 174 -1.41 7.44 -21.73
N LEU A 175 -1.18 6.21 -22.15
CA LEU A 175 -0.83 5.87 -23.54
C LEU A 175 -2.05 5.27 -24.25
N HIS A 176 -2.82 6.12 -24.95
CA HIS A 176 -4.06 5.73 -25.62
C HIS A 176 -3.88 4.55 -26.60
N ASP A 177 -2.88 4.63 -27.48
CA ASP A 177 -2.63 3.59 -28.49
C ASP A 177 -2.18 2.27 -27.85
N VAL A 178 -1.41 2.33 -26.76
CA VAL A 178 -1.01 1.16 -26.00
C VAL A 178 -2.23 0.49 -25.38
N ARG A 179 -3.12 1.27 -24.75
CA ARG A 179 -4.39 0.78 -24.20
C ARG A 179 -5.22 0.08 -25.29
N ASN A 180 -5.38 0.71 -26.46
CA ASN A 180 -6.16 0.14 -27.55
C ASN A 180 -5.51 -1.12 -28.15
N GLY A 181 -4.18 -1.11 -28.30
CA GLY A 181 -3.41 -2.26 -28.75
C GLY A 181 -3.56 -3.45 -27.83
N ILE A 182 -3.50 -3.25 -26.50
CA ILE A 182 -3.70 -4.31 -25.50
C ILE A 182 -5.15 -4.82 -25.49
N ALA A 183 -6.13 -3.92 -25.51
CA ALA A 183 -7.54 -4.29 -25.35
C ALA A 183 -8.14 -4.96 -26.59
N HIS A 184 -7.71 -4.53 -27.79
CA HIS A 184 -8.47 -4.71 -29.01
C HIS A 184 -7.62 -4.99 -30.25
N GLY A 185 -6.29 -4.89 -30.13
CA GLY A 185 -5.38 -4.86 -31.26
C GLY A 185 -4.41 -6.04 -31.29
N LYS A 186 -3.23 -5.80 -31.84
CA LYS A 186 -2.11 -6.76 -31.92
C LYS A 186 -0.89 -6.20 -31.21
N ILE A 187 -0.19 -7.08 -30.49
CA ILE A 187 1.07 -6.78 -29.81
C ILE A 187 2.17 -7.58 -30.50
N ILE A 188 3.29 -6.93 -30.84
CA ILE A 188 4.47 -7.58 -31.42
C ILE A 188 5.67 -7.19 -30.56
N PHE A 189 6.32 -8.19 -29.96
CA PHE A 189 7.54 -8.00 -29.18
C PHE A 189 8.77 -8.08 -30.09
N SER A 190 9.69 -7.15 -29.92
CA SER A 190 11.04 -7.18 -30.50
C SER A 190 12.10 -7.16 -29.38
N ASP A 191 13.38 -7.24 -29.75
CA ASP A 191 14.49 -7.33 -28.80
C ASP A 191 14.54 -6.18 -27.78
N MET A 192 14.06 -4.99 -28.14
CA MET A 192 14.12 -3.80 -27.28
C MET A 192 12.76 -3.11 -27.11
N ASP A 193 11.85 -3.27 -28.06
CA ASP A 193 10.62 -2.49 -28.16
C ASP A 193 9.38 -3.39 -28.28
N ILE A 194 8.23 -2.79 -28.05
CA ILE A 194 6.93 -3.42 -28.20
C ILE A 194 6.12 -2.57 -29.17
N THR A 195 5.65 -3.19 -30.26
CA THR A 195 4.78 -2.56 -31.24
C THR A 195 3.34 -2.87 -30.92
N TYR A 196 2.54 -1.83 -30.72
CA TYR A 196 1.10 -1.88 -30.52
C TYR A 196 0.42 -1.46 -31.80
N ILE A 197 -0.48 -2.31 -32.31
CA ILE A 197 -1.27 -2.05 -33.51
C ILE A 197 -2.73 -2.01 -33.09
N ASP A 198 -3.42 -0.88 -33.30
CA ASP A 198 -4.84 -0.76 -32.98
C ASP A 198 -5.74 -1.42 -34.05
N LYS A 199 -7.06 -1.45 -33.81
CA LYS A 199 -8.05 -1.97 -34.79
C LYS A 199 -8.10 -1.18 -36.10
N LYS A 200 -7.68 0.07 -36.11
CA LYS A 200 -7.66 0.97 -37.28
C LYS A 200 -6.33 0.91 -38.04
N GLY A 201 -5.37 0.08 -37.59
CA GLY A 201 -4.05 -0.07 -38.20
C GLY A 201 -3.01 0.96 -37.73
N GLY A 202 -3.34 1.82 -36.77
CA GLY A 202 -2.42 2.74 -36.12
C GLY A 202 -1.33 1.98 -35.36
N LYS A 203 -0.07 2.38 -35.52
CA LYS A 203 1.10 1.69 -34.96
C LYS A 203 1.86 2.61 -34.02
N THR A 204 2.12 2.12 -32.80
CA THR A 204 2.92 2.83 -31.80
C THR A 204 3.99 1.88 -31.25
N ILE A 205 5.24 2.32 -31.28
CA ILE A 205 6.41 1.55 -30.83
C ILE A 205 6.88 2.13 -29.50
N ILE A 206 6.94 1.31 -28.46
CA ILE A 206 7.33 1.72 -27.12
C ILE A 206 8.44 0.83 -26.59
N PRO A 207 9.53 1.41 -26.04
CA PRO A 207 10.55 0.62 -25.36
C PRO A 207 10.00 -0.20 -24.21
N THR A 208 10.48 -1.44 -24.11
CA THR A 208 10.09 -2.43 -23.08
C THR A 208 10.08 -1.83 -21.67
N ARG A 209 11.13 -1.06 -21.34
CA ARG A 209 11.27 -0.40 -20.02
C ARG A 209 10.22 0.68 -19.80
N LYS A 210 9.87 1.45 -20.84
CA LYS A 210 8.88 2.52 -20.76
C LYS A 210 7.50 1.99 -20.42
N ILE A 211 7.13 0.78 -20.87
CA ILE A 211 5.85 0.15 -20.51
C ILE A 211 5.77 -0.20 -19.02
N ILE A 212 6.86 -0.67 -18.43
CA ILE A 212 6.94 -0.94 -16.99
C ILE A 212 6.83 0.37 -16.20
N ASP A 213 7.57 1.39 -16.62
CA ASP A 213 7.51 2.72 -15.99
C ASP A 213 6.11 3.35 -16.15
N THR A 214 5.41 3.05 -17.25
CA THR A 214 4.02 3.46 -17.50
C THR A 214 3.06 2.83 -16.49
N LEU A 215 3.18 1.52 -16.25
CA LEU A 215 2.40 0.84 -15.21
C LEU A 215 2.65 1.44 -13.83
N ASP A 216 3.92 1.58 -13.44
CA ASP A 216 4.28 2.12 -12.12
C ASP A 216 3.72 3.55 -11.97
N GLY A 217 3.89 4.41 -12.99
CA GLY A 217 3.43 5.80 -12.98
C GLY A 217 1.91 5.93 -12.91
N ILE A 218 1.15 5.19 -13.73
CA ILE A 218 -0.31 5.26 -13.67
C ILE A 218 -0.86 4.67 -12.36
N LEU A 219 -0.21 3.63 -11.82
CA LEU A 219 -0.58 3.06 -10.54
C LEU A 219 -0.35 4.06 -9.40
N ASP A 220 0.77 4.79 -9.44
CA ASP A 220 1.09 5.83 -8.46
C ASP A 220 0.10 7.00 -8.53
N ILE A 221 -0.28 7.44 -9.74
CA ILE A 221 -1.33 8.44 -9.94
C ILE A 221 -2.67 7.97 -9.39
N THR A 222 -3.07 6.75 -9.74
CA THR A 222 -4.36 6.17 -9.33
C THR A 222 -4.42 5.97 -7.82
N ASN A 223 -3.33 5.52 -7.21
CA ASN A 223 -3.20 5.46 -5.76
C ASN A 223 -3.27 6.87 -5.12
N GLY A 224 -2.71 7.89 -5.76
CA GLY A 224 -2.82 9.29 -5.32
C GLY A 224 -4.26 9.81 -5.35
N PHE A 225 -4.99 9.58 -6.44
CA PHE A 225 -6.42 9.92 -6.55
C PHE A 225 -7.27 9.17 -5.52
N CYS A 226 -7.04 7.86 -5.37
CA CYS A 226 -7.77 7.05 -4.39
C CYS A 226 -7.49 7.50 -2.95
N LEU A 227 -6.23 7.81 -2.61
CA LEU A 227 -5.85 8.36 -1.31
C LEU A 227 -6.54 9.71 -1.07
N ALA A 228 -6.54 10.60 -2.05
CA ALA A 228 -7.20 11.90 -1.94
C ALA A 228 -8.70 11.74 -1.68
N PHE A 229 -9.35 10.83 -2.40
CA PHE A 229 -10.76 10.52 -2.20
C PHE A 229 -11.05 9.89 -0.82
N LYS A 230 -10.19 8.98 -0.34
CA LYS A 230 -10.27 8.42 1.02
C LYS A 230 -10.14 9.52 2.07
N VAL A 231 -9.12 10.37 1.97
CA VAL A 231 -8.94 11.51 2.89
C VAL A 231 -10.16 12.43 2.85
N PHE A 232 -10.63 12.82 1.67
CA PHE A 232 -11.81 13.67 1.50
C PHE A 232 -13.05 13.05 2.17
N SER A 233 -13.34 11.78 1.90
CA SER A 233 -14.53 11.11 2.44
C SER A 233 -14.49 10.93 3.96
N LEU A 234 -13.32 10.64 4.53
CA LEU A 234 -13.17 10.37 5.96
C LEU A 234 -13.12 11.65 6.83
N THR A 235 -12.78 12.80 6.22
CA THR A 235 -12.65 14.09 6.93
C THR A 235 -13.84 15.01 6.73
N ASN A 236 -14.72 14.70 5.76
CA ASN A 236 -15.91 15.48 5.44
C ASN A 236 -17.22 14.74 5.76
N SER A 237 -17.27 14.02 6.90
CA SER A 237 -18.45 13.22 7.30
C SER A 237 -19.75 14.02 7.27
N VAL A 238 -19.74 15.25 7.78
CA VAL A 238 -20.91 16.16 7.78
C VAL A 238 -21.44 16.43 6.37
N PHE A 239 -20.55 16.63 5.39
CA PHE A 239 -20.95 16.83 3.98
C PHE A 239 -21.57 15.56 3.41
N PHE A 240 -20.96 14.40 3.66
CA PHE A 240 -21.47 13.11 3.18
C PHE A 240 -22.86 12.81 3.79
N GLU A 241 -23.05 13.06 5.08
CA GLU A 241 -24.34 12.88 5.76
C GLU A 241 -25.40 13.86 5.24
N SER A 242 -25.07 15.15 5.15
CA SER A 242 -26.00 16.21 4.71
C SER A 242 -26.54 15.96 3.29
N TYR A 243 -25.69 15.42 2.41
CA TYR A 243 -26.05 15.14 1.01
C TYR A 243 -26.40 13.67 0.75
N LYS A 244 -26.46 12.82 1.80
CA LYS A 244 -26.74 11.38 1.70
C LYS A 244 -25.79 10.63 0.74
N ILE A 245 -24.54 11.06 0.68
CA ILE A 245 -23.49 10.42 -0.12
C ILE A 245 -23.00 9.20 0.67
N GLN A 246 -23.03 8.03 0.04
CA GLN A 246 -22.46 6.83 0.63
C GLN A 246 -20.95 6.79 0.35
N ILE A 247 -20.16 6.51 1.39
CA ILE A 247 -18.74 6.21 1.19
C ILE A 247 -18.67 4.85 0.52
N PRO A 248 -17.87 4.70 -0.57
CA PRO A 248 -17.72 3.43 -1.26
C PRO A 248 -17.44 2.29 -0.29
N GLN A 249 -18.26 1.24 -0.36
CA GLN A 249 -18.21 0.14 0.59
C GLN A 249 -16.81 -0.47 0.72
N SER A 250 -16.09 -0.62 -0.39
CA SER A 250 -14.73 -1.18 -0.36
C SER A 250 -13.72 -0.35 0.43
N ILE A 251 -13.93 0.97 0.60
CA ILE A 251 -13.11 1.83 1.47
C ILE A 251 -13.43 1.53 2.94
N LEU A 252 -14.71 1.45 3.28
CA LEU A 252 -15.17 1.10 4.63
C LEU A 252 -14.69 -0.30 5.05
N LEU A 253 -14.60 -1.23 4.10
CA LEU A 253 -14.05 -2.57 4.33
C LEU A 253 -12.54 -2.54 4.58
N GLU A 254 -11.77 -1.67 3.94
CA GLU A 254 -10.34 -1.48 4.27
C GLU A 254 -10.17 -0.90 5.69
N GLU A 255 -11.04 0.03 6.09
CA GLU A 255 -11.04 0.57 7.45
C GLU A 255 -11.41 -0.51 8.48
N LEU A 256 -12.42 -1.33 8.18
CA LEU A 256 -12.79 -2.49 9.01
C LEU A 256 -11.61 -3.46 9.16
N GLN A 257 -10.91 -3.76 8.07
CA GLN A 257 -9.71 -4.61 8.11
C GLN A 257 -8.61 -3.98 8.97
N ALA A 258 -8.36 -2.69 8.83
CA ALA A 258 -7.34 -1.99 9.62
C ALA A 258 -7.67 -2.00 11.12
N LYS A 259 -8.95 -1.86 11.50
CA LYS A 259 -9.40 -1.89 12.89
C LYS A 259 -9.46 -3.30 13.49
N ALA A 260 -9.98 -4.26 12.72
CA ALA A 260 -10.36 -5.57 13.25
C ALA A 260 -9.23 -6.60 13.19
N ASN A 261 -8.30 -6.46 12.25
CA ASN A 261 -7.20 -7.41 12.13
C ASN A 261 -6.32 -7.39 13.38
N GLY A 262 -6.04 -8.57 13.91
CA GLY A 262 -5.29 -8.75 15.14
C GLY A 262 -4.50 -10.05 15.16
N PRO A 263 -3.83 -10.35 16.27
CA PRO A 263 -3.09 -11.60 16.38
C PRO A 263 -4.03 -12.80 16.21
N ALA A 264 -3.72 -13.66 15.24
CA ALA A 264 -4.48 -14.85 14.88
C ALA A 264 -5.93 -14.60 14.41
N TRP A 265 -6.28 -13.35 14.06
CA TRP A 265 -7.58 -12.97 13.50
C TRP A 265 -7.38 -12.03 12.31
N THR A 266 -7.76 -12.46 11.11
CA THR A 266 -7.56 -11.65 9.90
C THR A 266 -8.76 -11.77 8.97
N ILE A 267 -9.41 -10.65 8.70
CA ILE A 267 -10.42 -10.55 7.65
C ILE A 267 -9.72 -10.70 6.30
N THR A 268 -10.14 -11.70 5.52
CA THR A 268 -9.55 -12.01 4.21
C THR A 268 -10.40 -11.51 3.05
N ASN A 269 -11.72 -11.45 3.24
CA ASN A 269 -12.64 -10.98 2.21
C ASN A 269 -13.98 -10.57 2.84
N CYS A 270 -14.75 -9.75 2.14
CA CYS A 270 -16.13 -9.46 2.48
C CYS A 270 -17.00 -9.50 1.22
N LEU A 271 -18.20 -10.05 1.32
CA LEU A 271 -19.16 -10.16 0.23
C LEU A 271 -20.54 -9.70 0.68
N GLU A 272 -21.24 -9.01 -0.21
CA GLU A 272 -22.67 -8.76 -0.04
C GLU A 272 -23.47 -9.99 -0.45
N SER A 273 -24.55 -10.24 0.27
CA SER A 273 -25.46 -11.35 0.03
C SER A 273 -26.85 -11.00 0.55
N VAL A 274 -27.83 -11.82 0.19
CA VAL A 274 -29.19 -11.74 0.73
C VAL A 274 -29.44 -12.99 1.58
N ALA A 275 -29.81 -12.79 2.84
CA ALA A 275 -30.15 -13.87 3.76
C ALA A 275 -31.64 -14.26 3.62
N MET A 276 -32.10 -15.21 4.43
CA MET A 276 -33.53 -15.57 4.47
C MET A 276 -34.40 -14.35 4.75
N ARG A 277 -35.59 -14.30 4.13
CA ARG A 277 -36.54 -13.16 4.20
C ARG A 277 -36.00 -11.86 3.59
N ASP A 278 -35.20 -11.97 2.53
CA ASP A 278 -34.64 -10.85 1.78
C ASP A 278 -33.80 -9.87 2.59
N LYS A 279 -33.27 -10.32 3.73
CA LYS A 279 -32.44 -9.48 4.59
C LYS A 279 -31.09 -9.18 3.95
N LYS A 280 -30.71 -7.91 3.89
CA LYS A 280 -29.38 -7.51 3.38
C LYS A 280 -28.29 -8.00 4.33
N GLN A 281 -27.37 -8.80 3.83
CA GLN A 281 -26.33 -9.45 4.62
C GLN A 281 -24.92 -9.12 4.13
N LEU A 282 -24.05 -8.77 5.06
CA LEU A 282 -22.60 -8.74 4.86
C LEU A 282 -21.97 -10.05 5.34
N ILE A 283 -21.33 -10.78 4.43
CA ILE A 283 -20.51 -11.95 4.76
C ILE A 283 -19.06 -11.49 4.95
N ILE A 284 -18.47 -11.79 6.11
CA ILE A 284 -17.08 -11.53 6.45
C ILE A 284 -16.35 -12.86 6.53
N TYR A 285 -15.39 -13.05 5.62
CA TYR A 285 -14.49 -14.20 5.64
C TYR A 285 -13.30 -13.89 6.54
N VAL A 286 -13.08 -14.76 7.53
CA VAL A 286 -12.03 -14.58 8.52
C VAL A 286 -11.13 -15.80 8.56
N LYS A 287 -9.84 -15.53 8.46
CA LYS A 287 -8.81 -16.46 8.89
C LYS A 287 -8.66 -16.35 10.41
N ASN A 288 -9.12 -17.37 11.12
CA ASN A 288 -9.02 -17.54 12.55
C ASN A 288 -8.00 -18.63 12.89
N ASP A 289 -6.93 -18.25 13.56
CA ASP A 289 -5.93 -19.16 14.12
C ASP A 289 -5.98 -19.20 15.67
N ASN A 290 -7.01 -18.60 16.29
CA ASN A 290 -7.24 -18.71 17.73
C ASN A 290 -7.86 -20.08 18.07
N TRP A 291 -7.42 -20.65 19.20
CA TRP A 291 -7.93 -21.94 19.71
C TRP A 291 -8.86 -21.78 20.92
N ASP A 292 -9.00 -20.56 21.43
CA ASP A 292 -9.83 -20.23 22.59
C ASP A 292 -11.18 -19.71 22.11
N TYR A 293 -12.26 -20.42 22.45
CA TYR A 293 -13.63 -20.03 22.12
C TYR A 293 -13.94 -18.58 22.55
N ASN A 294 -13.51 -18.17 23.74
CA ASN A 294 -13.83 -16.83 24.25
C ASN A 294 -13.14 -15.74 23.43
N LYS A 295 -11.93 -16.01 22.92
CA LYS A 295 -11.24 -15.08 22.01
C LYS A 295 -11.97 -15.00 20.68
N VAL A 296 -12.35 -16.14 20.11
CA VAL A 296 -13.09 -16.19 18.84
C VAL A 296 -14.40 -15.42 18.97
N ASN A 297 -15.15 -15.65 20.06
CA ASN A 297 -16.38 -14.93 20.34
C ASN A 297 -16.13 -13.42 20.43
N TRP A 298 -15.16 -13.01 21.26
CA TRP A 298 -14.81 -11.60 21.45
C TRP A 298 -14.39 -10.90 20.14
N TYR A 299 -13.52 -11.54 19.34
CA TYR A 299 -13.09 -10.99 18.05
C TYR A 299 -14.25 -10.91 17.04
N SER A 300 -15.09 -11.94 16.99
CA SER A 300 -16.26 -11.93 16.09
C SER A 300 -17.26 -10.86 16.48
N PHE A 301 -17.52 -10.68 17.77
CA PHE A 301 -18.44 -9.67 18.30
C PHE A 301 -17.93 -8.24 18.03
N THR A 302 -16.67 -7.96 18.36
CA THR A 302 -16.06 -6.64 18.12
C THR A 302 -15.95 -6.33 16.62
N THR A 303 -15.62 -7.31 15.80
CA THR A 303 -15.64 -7.15 14.34
C THR A 303 -17.04 -6.87 13.81
N ALA A 304 -18.07 -7.54 14.34
CA ALA A 304 -19.46 -7.29 13.97
C ALA A 304 -19.91 -5.87 14.34
N LEU A 305 -19.55 -5.42 15.54
CA LEU A 305 -19.84 -4.07 16.02
C LEU A 305 -19.21 -3.00 15.11
N TRP A 306 -17.92 -3.14 14.77
CA TRP A 306 -17.28 -2.20 13.84
C TRP A 306 -17.84 -2.30 12.43
N ALA A 307 -18.17 -3.51 11.97
CA ALA A 307 -18.78 -3.69 10.65
C ALA A 307 -20.12 -2.96 10.58
N GLU A 308 -21.01 -3.08 11.59
CA GLU A 308 -22.26 -2.31 11.62
C GLU A 308 -22.01 -0.80 11.61
N ALA A 309 -21.08 -0.32 12.46
CA ALA A 309 -20.81 1.10 12.59
C ALA A 309 -20.32 1.72 11.27
N LEU A 310 -19.49 0.97 10.53
CA LEU A 310 -18.96 1.39 9.23
C LEU A 310 -19.97 1.18 8.09
N THR A 311 -20.71 0.07 8.08
CA THR A 311 -21.62 -0.33 7.00
C THR A 311 -23.07 -0.45 7.47
N LYS A 312 -23.66 0.71 7.79
CA LYS A 312 -25.01 0.85 8.35
C LYS A 312 -26.16 0.35 7.45
N SER A 313 -25.89 -0.16 6.25
CA SER A 313 -26.89 -0.60 5.28
C SER A 313 -27.33 -2.06 5.44
N TYR A 314 -26.58 -2.89 6.18
CA TYR A 314 -26.92 -4.31 6.36
C TYR A 314 -27.79 -4.54 7.58
N GLU A 315 -28.57 -5.61 7.51
CA GLU A 315 -29.43 -6.09 8.60
C GLU A 315 -28.81 -7.30 9.29
N ARG A 316 -27.93 -8.02 8.61
CA ARG A 316 -27.23 -9.19 9.14
C ARG A 316 -25.73 -9.12 8.82
N ILE A 317 -24.90 -9.46 9.81
CA ILE A 317 -23.46 -9.66 9.63
C ILE A 317 -23.15 -11.12 9.89
N PHE A 318 -22.62 -11.81 8.88
CA PHE A 318 -22.33 -13.23 8.95
C PHE A 318 -20.82 -13.48 8.82
N PHE A 319 -20.26 -14.30 9.70
CA PHE A 319 -18.86 -14.69 9.69
C PHE A 319 -18.70 -16.09 9.12
N SER A 320 -17.78 -16.23 8.18
CA SER A 320 -17.25 -17.51 7.73
C SER A 320 -15.83 -17.66 8.27
N LEU A 321 -15.64 -18.55 9.25
CA LEU A 321 -14.38 -18.77 9.94
C LEU A 321 -13.63 -19.94 9.32
N HIS A 322 -12.38 -19.70 8.94
CA HIS A 322 -11.47 -20.71 8.40
C HIS A 322 -10.13 -20.64 9.12
N SER A 323 -9.36 -21.73 9.17
CA SER A 323 -8.04 -21.72 9.81
C SER A 323 -6.95 -22.12 8.83
N THR A 324 -5.71 -21.67 9.06
CA THR A 324 -4.56 -22.29 8.37
C THR A 324 -4.28 -23.70 8.88
N HIS A 325 -4.74 -24.01 10.09
CA HIS A 325 -4.57 -25.30 10.74
C HIS A 325 -5.88 -26.08 10.72
N ASN A 326 -6.51 -26.25 9.55
CA ASN A 326 -7.82 -26.94 9.39
C ASN A 326 -7.88 -28.35 10.04
N ARG A 327 -6.72 -29.00 10.21
CA ARG A 327 -6.63 -30.28 10.92
C ARG A 327 -6.93 -30.15 12.42
N ILE A 328 -6.67 -29.00 13.02
CA ILE A 328 -6.65 -28.74 14.48
C ILE A 328 -7.71 -27.70 14.89
N SER A 329 -7.90 -26.65 14.09
CA SER A 329 -8.93 -25.62 14.28
C SER A 329 -9.97 -25.76 13.16
N PRO A 330 -11.22 -26.17 13.46
CA PRO A 330 -12.21 -26.38 12.42
C PRO A 330 -12.76 -25.07 11.88
N THR A 331 -13.40 -25.18 10.71
CA THR A 331 -14.24 -24.15 10.16
C THR A 331 -15.39 -23.84 11.10
N GLY A 332 -15.80 -22.58 11.15
CA GLY A 332 -16.85 -22.11 12.03
C GLY A 332 -17.66 -21.01 11.37
N TRP A 333 -18.72 -20.59 12.05
CA TRP A 333 -19.53 -19.46 11.61
C TRP A 333 -20.19 -18.76 12.79
N ALA A 334 -20.58 -17.50 12.58
CA ALA A 334 -21.36 -16.72 13.52
C ALA A 334 -22.28 -15.78 12.75
N GLY A 335 -23.52 -15.62 13.20
CA GLY A 335 -24.45 -14.64 12.63
C GLY A 335 -24.79 -13.59 13.67
N TYR A 336 -24.86 -12.32 13.26
CA TYR A 336 -25.18 -11.20 14.12
C TYR A 336 -26.30 -10.35 13.53
N ASP A 337 -27.22 -9.90 14.39
CA ASP A 337 -28.27 -8.95 14.02
C ASP A 337 -27.71 -7.51 14.04
N ALA A 338 -27.49 -6.96 12.85
CA ALA A 338 -26.96 -5.61 12.69
C ALA A 338 -27.99 -4.53 13.03
N THR A 339 -29.29 -4.83 12.96
CA THR A 339 -30.34 -3.87 13.34
C THR A 339 -30.36 -3.64 14.84
N MET A 340 -30.09 -4.69 15.63
CA MET A 340 -29.97 -4.58 17.07
C MET A 340 -28.71 -3.81 17.47
N PHE A 341 -27.56 -4.11 16.84
CA PHE A 341 -26.34 -3.31 17.03
C PHE A 341 -26.58 -1.82 16.76
N ARG A 342 -27.23 -1.49 15.64
CA ARG A 342 -27.55 -0.10 15.27
C ARG A 342 -28.39 0.60 16.33
N ARG A 343 -29.47 -0.05 16.77
CA ARG A 343 -30.37 0.50 17.80
C ARG A 343 -29.62 0.78 19.09
N LEU A 344 -28.77 -0.15 19.54
CA LEU A 344 -27.97 0.00 20.77
C LEU A 344 -26.93 1.13 20.63
N ARG A 345 -26.32 1.28 19.46
CA ARG A 345 -25.39 2.37 19.16
C ARG A 345 -26.07 3.74 19.12
N GLU A 346 -27.27 3.83 18.56
CA GLU A 346 -28.03 5.10 18.47
C GLU A 346 -28.47 5.64 19.82
N ILE A 347 -28.69 4.78 20.81
CA ILE A 347 -29.00 5.18 22.20
C ILE A 347 -27.74 5.28 23.09
N ASP A 348 -26.55 5.15 22.51
CA ASP A 348 -25.25 5.16 23.20
C ASP A 348 -25.19 4.16 24.39
N GLU A 349 -25.77 2.96 24.21
CA GLU A 349 -25.77 1.95 25.25
C GLU A 349 -24.38 1.31 25.42
N MET A 350 -23.93 1.26 26.67
CA MET A 350 -22.58 0.87 27.04
C MET A 350 -22.51 -0.44 27.83
N ARG A 351 -23.66 -0.93 28.32
CA ARG A 351 -23.75 -2.15 29.12
C ARG A 351 -23.71 -3.38 28.24
N PHE A 352 -22.82 -4.32 28.56
CA PHE A 352 -22.69 -5.58 27.82
C PHE A 352 -23.98 -6.41 27.83
N GLU A 353 -24.75 -6.32 28.91
CA GLU A 353 -26.01 -7.04 29.10
C GLU A 353 -27.05 -6.64 28.06
N ALA A 354 -27.00 -5.40 27.56
CA ALA A 354 -27.93 -4.93 26.53
C ALA A 354 -27.67 -5.55 25.15
N PHE A 355 -26.49 -6.15 24.93
CA PHE A 355 -26.11 -6.83 23.69
C PHE A 355 -26.48 -8.33 23.68
N ILE A 356 -27.15 -8.83 24.73
CA ILE A 356 -27.71 -10.19 24.73
C ILE A 356 -28.74 -10.30 23.60
N GLY A 357 -28.69 -11.40 22.83
CA GLY A 357 -29.57 -11.61 21.68
C GLY A 357 -29.08 -10.99 20.36
N VAL A 358 -27.97 -10.24 20.35
CA VAL A 358 -27.36 -9.75 19.12
C VAL A 358 -26.70 -10.87 18.32
N LEU A 359 -26.18 -11.89 19.00
CA LEU A 359 -25.63 -13.10 18.40
C LEU A 359 -26.78 -14.08 18.10
N GLU A 360 -26.92 -14.46 16.84
CA GLU A 360 -27.99 -15.38 16.42
C GLU A 360 -27.85 -16.74 17.12
N ASN A 361 -28.92 -17.17 17.79
CA ASN A 361 -28.96 -18.37 18.64
C ASN A 361 -27.99 -18.34 19.84
N ASP A 362 -27.43 -17.18 20.19
CA ASP A 362 -26.51 -16.97 21.32
C ASP A 362 -25.23 -17.85 21.29
N TYR A 363 -24.82 -18.37 20.14
CA TYR A 363 -23.55 -19.10 20.02
C TYR A 363 -22.79 -18.82 18.72
N VAL A 364 -21.46 -18.75 18.86
CA VAL A 364 -20.53 -18.89 17.73
C VAL A 364 -20.32 -20.38 17.48
N TYR A 365 -20.56 -20.85 16.25
CA TYR A 365 -20.25 -22.23 15.88
C TYR A 365 -18.73 -22.36 15.68
N PHE A 366 -18.03 -22.72 16.74
CA PHE A 366 -16.59 -22.98 16.74
C PHE A 366 -16.23 -24.03 17.79
N ILE A 367 -15.81 -25.22 17.36
CA ILE A 367 -15.50 -26.33 18.26
C ILE A 367 -14.00 -26.63 18.20
N PRO A 368 -13.16 -26.11 19.11
CA PRO A 368 -11.73 -26.41 19.05
C PRO A 368 -11.51 -27.92 19.25
N LYS A 369 -10.77 -28.56 18.34
CA LYS A 369 -10.51 -30.01 18.46
C LYS A 369 -9.57 -30.34 19.62
N ILE A 370 -8.72 -29.40 20.01
CA ILE A 370 -7.82 -29.51 21.15
C ILE A 370 -8.16 -28.42 22.15
N LYS A 371 -8.50 -28.83 23.38
CA LYS A 371 -8.74 -27.92 24.50
C LYS A 371 -7.52 -27.91 25.40
N PHE A 372 -6.98 -26.73 25.66
CA PHE A 372 -5.88 -26.53 26.59
C PHE A 372 -6.39 -25.97 27.93
N PRO A 373 -5.66 -26.18 29.04
CA PRO A 373 -5.93 -25.47 30.28
C PRO A 373 -5.92 -23.94 30.10
N LYS A 374 -6.78 -23.23 30.85
CA LYS A 374 -6.96 -21.76 30.73
C LYS A 374 -5.65 -20.96 30.80
N PHE A 375 -4.67 -21.40 31.59
CA PHE A 375 -3.40 -20.68 31.73
C PHE A 375 -2.57 -20.68 30.44
N ILE A 376 -2.64 -21.72 29.61
CA ILE A 376 -1.93 -21.78 28.32
C ILE A 376 -2.49 -20.72 27.38
N TYR A 377 -3.81 -20.57 27.33
CA TYR A 377 -4.44 -19.51 26.53
C TYR A 377 -4.05 -18.11 26.99
N LYS A 378 -3.94 -17.88 28.31
CA LYS A 378 -3.47 -16.61 28.89
C LYS A 378 -2.02 -16.31 28.48
N ILE A 379 -1.11 -17.29 28.59
CA ILE A 379 0.29 -17.15 28.15
C ILE A 379 0.34 -16.82 26.66
N GLY A 380 -0.43 -17.55 25.83
CA GLY A 380 -0.52 -17.28 24.41
C GLY A 380 -1.03 -15.87 24.08
N THR A 381 -2.02 -15.35 24.82
CA THR A 381 -2.46 -13.95 24.71
C THR A 381 -1.33 -12.99 25.00
N PHE A 382 -0.64 -13.18 26.13
CA PHE A 382 0.43 -12.29 26.58
C PHE A 382 1.59 -12.24 25.56
N LEU A 383 2.02 -13.41 25.06
CA LEU A 383 3.03 -13.50 24.02
C LEU A 383 2.59 -12.79 22.72
N SER A 384 1.31 -12.88 22.37
CA SER A 384 0.76 -12.24 21.17
C SER A 384 0.74 -10.72 21.30
N VAL A 385 0.34 -10.20 22.47
CA VAL A 385 0.36 -8.77 22.78
C VAL A 385 1.80 -8.24 22.79
N ILE A 386 2.73 -8.93 23.46
CA ILE A 386 4.15 -8.56 23.45
C ILE A 386 4.70 -8.53 22.03
N LYS A 387 4.37 -9.52 21.19
CA LYS A 387 4.85 -9.59 19.81
C LYS A 387 4.43 -8.38 18.97
N ILE A 388 3.30 -7.75 19.29
CA ILE A 388 2.80 -6.55 18.59
C ILE A 388 3.38 -5.27 19.21
N THR A 389 3.31 -5.16 20.53
CA THR A 389 3.63 -3.93 21.27
C THR A 389 5.13 -3.71 21.44
N LEU A 390 5.90 -4.76 21.77
CA LEU A 390 7.34 -4.64 22.05
C LEU A 390 8.14 -4.10 20.86
N PRO A 391 7.92 -4.54 19.60
CA PRO A 391 8.62 -3.96 18.46
C PRO A 391 8.33 -2.47 18.25
N LEU A 392 7.10 -2.03 18.56
CA LEU A 392 6.69 -0.63 18.43
C LEU A 392 7.40 0.23 19.48
N GLU A 393 7.34 -0.18 20.75
CA GLU A 393 8.00 0.55 21.84
C GLU A 393 9.52 0.53 21.71
N TRP A 394 10.10 -0.61 21.31
CA TRP A 394 11.52 -0.70 21.00
C TRP A 394 11.92 0.24 19.86
N ARG A 395 11.11 0.31 18.79
CA ARG A 395 11.37 1.23 17.68
C ARG A 395 11.29 2.69 18.12
N LYS A 396 10.29 3.07 18.91
CA LYS A 396 10.18 4.42 19.48
C LYS A 396 11.40 4.76 20.33
N TYR A 397 11.82 3.85 21.22
CA TYR A 397 13.01 4.01 22.04
C TYR A 397 14.27 4.20 21.19
N VAL A 398 14.50 3.32 20.21
CA VAL A 398 15.67 3.40 19.34
C VAL A 398 15.65 4.65 18.46
N ASP A 399 14.51 5.00 17.86
CA ASP A 399 14.42 6.20 17.01
C ASP A 399 14.60 7.50 17.82
N THR A 400 14.27 7.50 19.13
CA THR A 400 14.45 8.65 20.04
C THR A 400 15.90 8.80 20.52
N TYR A 401 16.50 7.73 21.06
CA TYR A 401 17.81 7.80 21.71
C TYR A 401 18.98 7.42 20.80
N PHE A 402 18.73 6.61 19.78
CA PHE A 402 19.74 6.09 18.86
C PHE A 402 19.28 6.21 17.40
N PRO A 403 18.91 7.42 16.95
CA PRO A 403 18.35 7.63 15.62
C PRO A 403 19.23 6.96 14.57
N ASN A 404 18.64 6.01 13.85
CA ASN A 404 19.30 5.37 12.73
C ASN A 404 18.87 6.06 11.44
N PRO A 405 19.74 6.85 10.79
CA PRO A 405 19.40 7.59 9.59
C PRO A 405 19.28 6.69 8.35
N PHE A 406 19.72 5.43 8.44
CA PHE A 406 19.79 4.53 7.29
C PHE A 406 18.85 3.33 7.44
N PHE A 407 18.24 2.91 6.35
CA PHE A 407 17.66 1.56 6.20
C PHE A 407 18.06 0.94 4.87
N ILE A 408 18.01 -0.38 4.78
CA ILE A 408 18.37 -1.11 3.55
C ILE A 408 17.09 -1.57 2.88
N ARG A 409 16.96 -1.25 1.59
CA ARG A 409 15.80 -1.62 0.79
C ARG A 409 15.96 -2.99 0.17
N GLU A 410 17.11 -3.26 -0.42
CA GLU A 410 17.44 -4.54 -1.05
C GLU A 410 18.95 -4.81 -0.97
N THR A 411 19.32 -6.06 -1.23
CA THR A 411 20.71 -6.47 -1.32
C THR A 411 20.86 -7.76 -2.10
N GLN A 412 22.03 -7.96 -2.71
CA GLN A 412 22.45 -9.26 -3.20
C GLN A 412 23.75 -9.72 -2.55
N ILE A 413 23.78 -11.01 -2.23
CA ILE A 413 24.96 -11.66 -1.69
C ILE A 413 25.17 -12.99 -2.39
N HIS A 414 26.40 -13.23 -2.80
CA HIS A 414 26.82 -14.52 -3.32
C HIS A 414 28.22 -14.85 -2.78
N SER A 415 28.56 -16.13 -2.81
CA SER A 415 29.89 -16.61 -2.44
C SER A 415 30.75 -16.80 -3.68
N LYS A 416 32.03 -16.45 -3.57
CA LYS A 416 33.12 -17.05 -4.35
C LYS A 416 33.88 -17.99 -3.42
N LYS A 417 34.54 -19.03 -3.97
CA LYS A 417 35.28 -20.09 -3.24
C LYS A 417 35.37 -19.92 -1.70
N ASN A 418 36.15 -18.94 -1.23
CA ASN A 418 36.43 -18.75 0.21
C ASN A 418 35.96 -17.38 0.78
N PHE A 419 35.11 -16.62 0.09
CA PHE A 419 34.63 -15.31 0.56
C PHE A 419 33.27 -14.94 -0.02
N SER A 420 32.56 -14.04 0.67
CA SER A 420 31.30 -13.49 0.19
C SER A 420 31.48 -12.13 -0.48
N VAL A 421 30.64 -11.88 -1.47
CA VAL A 421 30.55 -10.64 -2.24
C VAL A 421 29.17 -10.07 -1.97
N VAL A 422 29.12 -8.87 -1.40
CA VAL A 422 27.88 -8.11 -1.21
C VAL A 422 27.77 -7.10 -2.34
N GLN A 423 26.89 -7.38 -3.29
CA GLN A 423 26.69 -6.55 -4.47
C GLN A 423 25.51 -5.62 -4.28
N ASP A 424 25.81 -4.35 -4.49
CA ASP A 424 24.90 -3.25 -4.73
C ASP A 424 23.73 -3.11 -3.74
N PRO A 425 23.87 -3.35 -2.40
CA PRO A 425 22.79 -3.05 -1.49
C PRO A 425 22.37 -1.58 -1.59
N SER A 426 21.08 -1.38 -1.78
CA SER A 426 20.46 -0.07 -1.80
C SER A 426 20.14 0.39 -0.38
N VAL A 427 20.92 1.34 0.12
CA VAL A 427 20.74 2.02 1.41
C VAL A 427 20.01 3.34 1.17
N ILE A 428 18.94 3.58 1.94
CA ILE A 428 18.15 4.81 1.86
C ILE A 428 18.42 5.65 3.11
N ILE A 429 18.62 6.95 2.91
CA ILE A 429 18.67 7.94 4.00
C ILE A 429 17.25 8.38 4.33
N LYS A 430 16.88 8.30 5.62
CA LYS A 430 15.55 8.72 6.09
C LYS A 430 15.35 10.24 5.88
N PRO A 431 14.13 10.71 5.56
CA PRO A 431 13.85 12.12 5.28
C PRO A 431 14.31 13.11 6.35
N ASN A 432 14.29 12.71 7.63
CA ASN A 432 14.67 13.58 8.76
C ASN A 432 16.19 13.86 8.85
N PHE A 433 17.01 13.27 7.99
CA PHE A 433 18.48 13.37 8.02
C PHE A 433 19.06 13.92 6.70
N GLN A 434 18.32 14.78 6.01
CA GLN A 434 18.69 15.27 4.68
C GLN A 434 19.49 16.60 4.68
N ASN A 435 19.74 17.22 5.83
CA ASN A 435 20.37 18.54 5.91
C ASN A 435 21.87 18.53 5.53
N ASP A 436 22.65 17.61 6.10
CA ASP A 436 24.07 17.39 5.74
C ASP A 436 24.31 15.93 5.36
N VAL A 437 23.85 15.58 4.17
CA VAL A 437 23.96 14.23 3.62
C VAL A 437 25.42 13.79 3.49
N GLU A 438 26.32 14.69 3.07
CA GLU A 438 27.71 14.32 2.81
C GLU A 438 28.49 14.06 4.10
N GLY A 439 28.40 14.95 5.08
CA GLY A 439 29.00 14.75 6.40
C GLY A 439 28.46 13.50 7.07
N LEU A 440 27.13 13.30 7.01
CA LEU A 440 26.47 12.11 7.53
C LEU A 440 27.04 10.81 6.95
N ILE A 441 27.27 10.76 5.62
CA ILE A 441 27.87 9.60 4.95
C ILE A 441 29.34 9.42 5.34
N ARG A 442 30.14 10.51 5.36
CA ARG A 442 31.57 10.46 5.72
C ARG A 442 31.75 9.93 7.14
N ASP A 443 30.96 10.39 8.09
CA ASP A 443 31.06 10.00 9.49
C ASP A 443 30.55 8.56 9.72
N ASN A 444 29.51 8.14 8.99
CA ASN A 444 28.87 6.85 9.19
C ASN A 444 29.29 5.75 8.21
N LYS A 445 30.25 5.96 7.31
CA LYS A 445 30.70 4.97 6.30
C LYS A 445 30.93 3.55 6.84
N LYS A 446 31.55 3.42 8.03
CA LYS A 446 31.77 2.12 8.69
C LYS A 446 30.44 1.47 9.10
N ARG A 447 29.53 2.26 9.67
CA ARG A 447 28.20 1.84 10.12
C ARG A 447 27.33 1.43 8.94
N ILE A 448 27.30 2.23 7.87
CA ILE A 448 26.56 1.95 6.62
C ILE A 448 27.01 0.60 6.04
N MET A 449 28.34 0.39 5.92
CA MET A 449 28.88 -0.86 5.40
C MET A 449 28.54 -2.07 6.28
N LYS A 450 28.67 -1.94 7.61
CA LYS A 450 28.32 -3.01 8.56
C LYS A 450 26.83 -3.33 8.52
N LEU A 451 25.98 -2.30 8.44
CA LEU A 451 24.53 -2.43 8.29
C LEU A 451 24.21 -3.23 7.02
N ALA A 452 24.80 -2.85 5.88
CA ALA A 452 24.64 -3.53 4.60
C ALA A 452 25.03 -5.01 4.68
N ILE A 453 26.25 -5.31 5.13
CA ILE A 453 26.75 -6.69 5.26
C ILE A 453 25.87 -7.56 6.18
N ASN A 454 25.47 -7.01 7.34
CA ASN A 454 24.65 -7.75 8.30
C ASN A 454 23.26 -8.05 7.74
N TYR A 455 22.68 -7.10 7.01
CA TYR A 455 21.39 -7.32 6.33
C TYR A 455 21.53 -8.38 5.24
N SER A 456 22.55 -8.32 4.40
CA SER A 456 22.81 -9.33 3.35
C SER A 456 22.97 -10.73 3.93
N ARG A 457 23.73 -10.88 5.01
CA ARG A 457 23.89 -12.18 5.69
C ARG A 457 22.57 -12.72 6.25
N LYS A 458 21.65 -11.85 6.68
CA LYS A 458 20.33 -12.26 7.17
C LYS A 458 19.42 -12.77 6.04
N GLN A 459 19.64 -12.33 4.79
CA GLN A 459 18.91 -12.83 3.61
C GLN A 459 19.34 -14.25 3.22
N CYS A 460 20.54 -14.67 3.59
CA CYS A 460 20.95 -16.07 3.42
C CYS A 460 20.27 -16.98 4.45
N SER A 461 19.92 -18.19 4.00
CA SER A 461 19.55 -19.28 4.89
C SER A 461 20.58 -19.45 6.01
N ARG A 462 20.11 -19.79 7.22
CA ARG A 462 20.99 -20.06 8.38
C ARG A 462 21.99 -21.19 8.11
N TYR A 463 21.67 -22.07 7.16
CA TYR A 463 22.48 -23.22 6.77
C TYR A 463 23.43 -22.94 5.59
N SER A 464 23.38 -21.75 4.99
CA SER A 464 24.25 -21.41 3.87
C SER A 464 25.64 -20.97 4.36
N LEU A 465 26.70 -21.60 3.83
CA LEU A 465 28.10 -21.21 4.10
C LEU A 465 28.36 -19.74 3.76
N THR A 466 27.73 -19.21 2.71
CA THR A 466 27.81 -17.81 2.25
C THR A 466 27.52 -16.81 3.37
N ARG A 467 26.68 -17.17 4.33
CA ARG A 467 26.34 -16.34 5.49
C ARG A 467 27.53 -16.06 6.40
N TYR A 468 28.43 -17.04 6.54
CA TYR A 468 29.52 -17.03 7.51
C TYR A 468 30.87 -16.70 6.90
N LEU A 469 31.02 -16.84 5.59
CA LEU A 469 32.24 -16.47 4.88
C LEU A 469 32.62 -14.99 5.10
N PRO A 470 33.93 -14.67 5.11
CA PRO A 470 34.39 -13.29 5.22
C PRO A 470 33.97 -12.50 3.98
N VAL A 471 33.50 -11.26 4.18
CA VAL A 471 33.17 -10.36 3.07
C VAL A 471 34.43 -9.65 2.62
N LYS A 472 34.92 -9.97 1.41
CA LYS A 472 36.11 -9.33 0.82
C LYS A 472 35.78 -8.26 -0.23
N TYR A 473 34.53 -8.21 -0.67
CA TYR A 473 34.03 -7.16 -1.56
C TYR A 473 32.63 -6.75 -1.13
N ALA A 474 32.43 -5.45 -0.97
CA ALA A 474 31.12 -4.87 -0.76
C ALA A 474 31.04 -3.48 -1.43
N ARG A 475 30.01 -3.26 -2.24
CA ARG A 475 29.73 -1.97 -2.86
C ARG A 475 28.30 -1.55 -2.55
N VAL A 476 28.13 -0.53 -1.73
CA VAL A 476 26.83 -0.04 -1.25
C VAL A 476 26.40 1.17 -2.06
N PHE A 477 25.13 1.22 -2.49
CA PHE A 477 24.53 2.37 -3.17
C PHE A 477 23.70 3.13 -2.16
N ILE A 478 23.89 4.44 -2.05
CA ILE A 478 23.20 5.28 -1.07
C ILE A 478 22.27 6.24 -1.80
N TYR A 479 20.99 6.21 -1.46
CA TYR A 479 19.93 7.01 -2.08
C TYR A 479 19.29 7.98 -1.09
N ASP A 480 18.86 9.13 -1.59
CA ASP A 480 18.12 10.13 -0.81
C ASP A 480 16.64 9.76 -0.61
N THR A 481 16.09 8.89 -1.46
CA THR A 481 14.66 8.59 -1.53
C THR A 481 14.42 7.09 -1.72
N ASP A 482 13.42 6.54 -1.03
CA ASP A 482 12.98 5.15 -1.26
C ASP A 482 12.26 5.01 -2.60
N LYS A 483 12.54 3.95 -3.34
CA LYS A 483 11.89 3.61 -4.61
C LYS A 483 11.60 2.10 -4.68
N ARG A 484 10.79 1.70 -5.65
CA ARG A 484 10.62 0.28 -6.00
C ARG A 484 11.97 -0.37 -6.29
N VAL A 485 12.14 -1.63 -5.91
CA VAL A 485 13.40 -2.39 -6.12
C VAL A 485 13.89 -2.32 -7.57
N ARG A 486 12.99 -2.49 -8.55
CA ARG A 486 13.33 -2.39 -9.99
C ARG A 486 13.82 -1.00 -10.45
N ASN A 487 13.56 0.04 -9.66
CA ASN A 487 13.92 1.44 -9.93
C ASN A 487 15.19 1.87 -9.20
N LEU A 488 15.67 1.09 -8.23
CA LEU A 488 16.96 1.36 -7.59
C LEU A 488 18.09 0.75 -8.40
N ARG A 489 17.92 -0.49 -8.87
CA ARG A 489 19.03 -1.23 -9.48
C ARG A 489 19.21 -1.02 -10.99
N ASN A 490 18.10 -0.84 -11.71
CA ASN A 490 18.11 -0.78 -13.18
C ASN A 490 18.11 0.66 -13.72
N SER A 491 18.11 1.65 -12.84
CA SER A 491 17.91 3.06 -13.21
C SER A 491 19.20 3.82 -13.49
N GLY A 492 20.36 3.17 -13.31
CA GLY A 492 21.66 3.76 -13.57
C GLY A 492 21.96 4.94 -12.64
N LEU A 493 22.57 5.99 -13.19
CA LEU A 493 22.91 7.22 -12.46
C LEU A 493 21.69 8.11 -12.29
N THR A 494 20.74 7.67 -11.46
CA THR A 494 19.57 8.48 -11.12
C THR A 494 19.97 9.69 -10.28
N PRO A 495 19.24 10.81 -10.36
CA PRO A 495 19.47 11.97 -9.49
C PRO A 495 19.29 11.66 -7.99
N GLU A 496 18.61 10.58 -7.64
CA GLU A 496 18.41 10.16 -6.24
C GLU A 496 19.55 9.32 -5.67
N LEU A 497 20.42 8.76 -6.52
CA LEU A 497 21.65 8.10 -6.08
C LEU A 497 22.63 9.17 -5.61
N ILE A 498 22.95 9.23 -4.32
CA ILE A 498 23.90 10.19 -3.75
C ILE A 498 25.33 9.77 -4.05
N ALA A 499 25.68 8.54 -3.68
CA ALA A 499 27.03 8.03 -3.76
C ALA A 499 27.06 6.50 -3.70
N THR A 500 28.21 5.92 -4.06
CA THR A 500 28.53 4.53 -3.72
C THR A 500 29.69 4.45 -2.73
N ILE A 501 29.60 3.56 -1.75
CA ILE A 501 30.70 3.20 -0.85
C ILE A 501 31.20 1.80 -1.20
N GLU A 502 32.46 1.69 -1.59
CA GLU A 502 33.11 0.41 -1.88
C GLU A 502 34.19 0.07 -0.84
N VAL A 503 34.23 -1.22 -0.47
CA VAL A 503 35.37 -1.87 0.19
C VAL A 503 35.74 -3.08 -0.65
N ASN A 504 36.95 -3.09 -1.19
CA ASN A 504 37.48 -4.18 -2.00
C ASN A 504 38.86 -4.59 -1.48
N THR A 505 38.94 -5.77 -0.87
CA THR A 505 40.22 -6.36 -0.44
C THR A 505 40.65 -7.51 -1.37
N THR A 506 40.03 -7.63 -2.55
CA THR A 506 40.35 -8.65 -3.53
C THR A 506 41.24 -8.08 -4.63
N LYS A 507 42.18 -8.87 -5.15
CA LYS A 507 42.99 -8.48 -6.32
C LYS A 507 42.30 -8.72 -7.66
N HIS A 508 41.17 -9.45 -7.66
CA HIS A 508 40.54 -9.95 -8.88
C HIS A 508 39.27 -9.19 -9.30
N ILE A 509 38.60 -8.50 -8.38
CA ILE A 509 37.43 -7.70 -8.71
C ILE A 509 37.92 -6.29 -9.01
N LYS A 510 37.72 -5.82 -10.24
CA LYS A 510 38.03 -4.44 -10.62
C LYS A 510 37.01 -3.50 -9.98
N THR A 511 37.49 -2.41 -9.40
CA THR A 511 36.64 -1.30 -8.96
C THR A 511 36.07 -0.59 -10.19
N ILE A 512 34.76 -0.36 -10.20
CA ILE A 512 34.05 0.32 -11.29
C ILE A 512 33.44 1.59 -10.71
N ASP A 513 34.00 2.75 -11.04
CA ASP A 513 33.45 4.02 -10.58
C ASP A 513 32.16 4.37 -11.33
N ILE A 514 31.31 5.16 -10.68
CA ILE A 514 30.17 5.82 -11.32
C ILE A 514 30.69 6.72 -12.44
N ILE A 515 30.08 6.63 -13.64
CA ILE A 515 30.43 7.52 -14.77
C ILE A 515 30.28 8.98 -14.31
N ASN A 516 31.33 9.78 -14.52
CA ASN A 516 31.41 11.19 -14.10
C ASN A 516 31.29 11.42 -12.59
N GLY A 517 31.43 10.39 -11.75
CA GLY A 517 31.44 10.53 -10.31
C GLY A 517 32.78 11.07 -9.80
N THR A 518 32.75 11.77 -8.66
CA THR A 518 33.98 12.25 -8.00
C THR A 518 34.40 11.26 -6.90
N PRO A 519 35.52 10.54 -7.06
CA PRO A 519 35.99 9.58 -6.06
C PRO A 519 36.69 10.28 -4.88
N GLU A 520 36.46 9.76 -3.68
CA GLU A 520 37.04 10.18 -2.41
C GLU A 520 37.49 8.92 -1.63
N GLN A 521 38.76 8.86 -1.22
CA GLN A 521 39.30 7.71 -0.49
C GLN A 521 39.46 8.04 0.99
N ILE A 522 38.82 7.27 1.88
CA ILE A 522 38.97 7.42 3.33
C ILE A 522 39.36 6.07 3.95
N GLY A 523 40.66 5.87 4.17
CA GLY A 523 41.21 4.60 4.63
C GLY A 523 40.91 3.48 3.63
N LYS A 524 40.24 2.41 4.06
CA LYS A 524 39.84 1.29 3.18
C LYS A 524 38.50 1.49 2.44
N TYR A 525 37.83 2.62 2.66
CA TYR A 525 36.53 2.92 2.07
C TYR A 525 36.72 3.90 0.91
N ARG A 526 36.24 3.51 -0.27
CA ARG A 526 36.19 4.38 -1.45
C ARG A 526 34.76 4.90 -1.59
N ILE A 527 34.56 6.21 -1.53
CA ILE A 527 33.27 6.86 -1.77
C ILE A 527 33.32 7.45 -3.17
N VAL A 528 32.29 7.25 -3.97
CA VAL A 528 32.18 7.90 -5.29
C VAL A 528 30.86 8.66 -5.33
N TRP A 529 30.94 9.99 -5.38
CA TRP A 529 29.78 10.88 -5.37
C TRP A 529 29.18 10.99 -6.77
N ASN A 530 27.85 10.97 -6.87
CA ASN A 530 27.14 11.10 -8.13
C ASN A 530 26.95 12.57 -8.50
N LYS A 531 27.50 12.97 -9.65
CA LYS A 531 27.39 14.35 -10.17
C LYS A 531 25.93 14.78 -10.39
N ARG A 532 25.05 13.89 -10.86
CA ARG A 532 23.63 14.22 -11.09
C ARG A 532 22.87 14.56 -9.81
N TRP A 533 23.26 13.96 -8.69
CA TRP A 533 22.69 14.30 -7.39
C TRP A 533 23.19 15.68 -6.92
N GLN A 534 24.47 16.00 -7.15
CA GLN A 534 25.01 17.33 -6.85
C GLN A 534 24.31 18.42 -7.68
N GLU A 535 24.07 18.17 -8.97
CA GLU A 535 23.29 19.06 -9.85
C GLU A 535 21.84 19.24 -9.37
N LYS A 536 21.18 18.14 -8.94
CA LYS A 536 19.83 18.20 -8.33
C LYS A 536 19.84 19.07 -7.07
N LYS A 537 20.83 18.90 -6.19
CA LYS A 537 20.98 19.67 -4.96
C LYS A 537 21.15 21.17 -5.25
N GLN A 538 21.96 21.53 -6.26
CA GLN A 538 22.18 22.93 -6.66
C GLN A 538 20.94 23.61 -7.25
N LYS A 539 20.03 22.85 -7.89
CA LYS A 539 18.77 23.41 -8.41
C LYS A 539 17.70 23.67 -7.35
N LEU A 540 17.85 23.05 -6.18
CA LEU A 540 16.90 23.13 -5.07
C LEU A 540 17.36 24.09 -3.97
N ALA A 541 18.63 24.46 -3.96
CA ALA A 541 19.22 25.50 -3.11
C ALA A 541 19.13 26.85 -3.82
#